data_AF-A0A7C9DU91-F1
#
_entry.id   AF-A0A7C9DU91-F1
#
_cell.length_a   1.000
_cell.length_b   1.000
_cell.length_c   1.000
_cell.angle_alpha   90.00
_cell.angle_beta   90.00
_cell.angle_gamma   90.00
#
_symmetry.space_group_name_H-M   'P 1'
#
loop_
_entity.id
_entity.type
_entity.pdbx_description
1 polymer ?
#
loop_
_entity_poly.entity_id
_entity_poly.type
_entity_poly.pdbx_seq_one_letter_code
_entity_poly.pdbx_strand_id
1 'polypeptide(L)'
;VGFEAKMQTAKINQGNIALRRVVESIANGDSHVPFRDSKLTMLLQDSFEDDKSKILMILCASPDPKEMHKTISTLEYGAKAKCIIRGPHTPVKDKTEDSSSAVILGSRIAAMDQFILKLQMENKQREKECNE
;
A
#
# COMPACT_ATOMS: atom_id res chain seq x y z
N VAL A 1 41.48 -6.98 -18.04
CA VAL A 1 40.13 -7.23 -18.61
C VAL A 1 39.20 -7.97 -17.65
N GLY A 2 39.58 -9.13 -17.09
CA GLY A 2 38.66 -9.93 -16.25
C GLY A 2 38.26 -9.35 -14.88
N PHE A 3 39.10 -8.51 -14.26
CA PHE A 3 38.81 -7.96 -12.92
C PHE A 3 37.74 -6.85 -12.94
N GLU A 4 37.83 -5.91 -13.88
CA GLU A 4 36.86 -4.84 -14.05
C GLU A 4 35.47 -5.38 -14.40
N ALA A 5 35.41 -6.37 -15.30
CA ALA A 5 34.16 -7.04 -15.65
C ALA A 5 33.51 -7.70 -14.42
N LYS A 6 34.30 -8.42 -13.60
CA LYS A 6 33.80 -9.01 -12.35
C LYS A 6 33.28 -7.94 -11.38
N MET A 7 33.98 -6.82 -11.23
CA MET A 7 33.56 -5.74 -10.35
C MET A 7 32.27 -5.07 -10.85
N GLN A 8 32.12 -4.91 -12.17
CA GLN A 8 30.91 -4.38 -12.78
C GLN A 8 29.72 -5.34 -12.55
N THR A 9 29.90 -6.64 -12.78
CA THR A 9 28.87 -7.65 -12.51
C THR A 9 28.43 -7.63 -11.04
N ALA A 10 29.38 -7.52 -10.10
CA ALA A 10 29.07 -7.44 -8.68
C ALA A 10 28.21 -6.22 -8.34
N LYS A 11 28.53 -5.04 -8.88
CA LYS A 11 27.75 -3.81 -8.66
C LYS A 11 26.34 -3.88 -9.24
N ILE A 12 26.17 -4.47 -10.43
CA ILE A 12 24.85 -4.68 -11.04
C ILE A 12 24.02 -5.61 -10.16
N ASN A 13 24.61 -6.72 -9.72
CA ASN A 13 23.91 -7.69 -8.88
C ASN A 13 23.56 -7.12 -7.51
N GLN A 14 24.40 -6.25 -6.94
CA GLN A 14 24.09 -5.55 -5.70
C GLN A 14 22.79 -4.73 -5.79
N GLY A 15 22.61 -3.97 -6.88
CA GLY A 15 21.36 -3.23 -7.11
C GLY A 15 20.15 -4.14 -7.25
N ASN A 16 20.29 -5.25 -7.99
CA ASN A 16 19.22 -6.23 -8.17
C ASN A 16 18.83 -6.94 -6.87
N ILE A 17 19.80 -7.27 -6.02
CA ILE A 17 19.57 -7.88 -4.71
C ILE A 17 18.84 -6.90 -3.78
N ALA A 18 19.28 -5.64 -3.73
CA ALA A 18 18.60 -4.61 -2.94
C ALA A 18 17.15 -4.42 -3.39
N LEU A 19 16.90 -4.36 -4.70
CA LEU A 19 15.55 -4.24 -5.25
C LEU A 19 14.67 -5.44 -4.88
N ARG A 20 15.23 -6.65 -4.93
CA ARG A 20 14.51 -7.86 -4.49
C ARG A 20 14.07 -7.75 -3.03
N ARG A 21 14.97 -7.34 -2.13
CA ARG A 21 14.67 -7.18 -0.70
C ARG A 21 13.61 -6.13 -0.44
N VAL A 22 13.65 -5.01 -1.17
CA VAL A 22 12.61 -3.96 -1.10
C VAL A 22 11.25 -4.53 -1.47
N VAL A 23 11.14 -5.22 -2.61
CA VAL A 23 9.88 -5.80 -3.08
C VAL A 23 9.34 -6.83 -2.10
N GLU A 24 10.19 -7.69 -1.56
CA GLU A 24 9.81 -8.68 -0.54
C GLU A 24 9.31 -8.00 0.73
N SER A 25 10.00 -6.96 1.21
CA SER A 25 9.61 -6.23 2.43
C SER A 25 8.23 -5.58 2.27
N ILE A 26 7.99 -4.94 1.12
CA ILE A 26 6.69 -4.31 0.82
C ILE A 26 5.61 -5.37 0.68
N ALA A 27 5.87 -6.47 -0.03
CA ALA A 27 4.91 -7.55 -0.21
C ALA A 27 4.52 -8.24 1.12
N ASN A 28 5.44 -8.31 2.08
CA ASN A 28 5.19 -8.84 3.41
C ASN A 28 4.51 -7.83 4.36
N GLY A 29 4.51 -6.54 4.01
CA GLY A 29 4.01 -5.47 4.88
C GLY A 29 4.95 -5.14 6.04
N ASP A 30 6.26 -5.29 5.83
CA ASP A 30 7.26 -5.00 6.86
C ASP A 30 7.26 -3.50 7.21
N SER A 31 7.49 -3.19 8.49
CA SER A 31 7.49 -1.79 8.98
C SER A 31 8.65 -0.96 8.43
N HIS A 32 9.76 -1.60 8.09
CA HIS A 32 10.93 -0.97 7.51
C HIS A 32 11.26 -1.58 6.15
N VAL A 33 11.31 -0.73 5.12
CA VAL A 33 11.71 -1.12 3.75
C VAL A 33 13.10 -0.57 3.43
N PRO A 34 14.08 -1.41 3.07
CA PRO A 34 15.50 -1.02 2.96
C PRO A 34 15.85 -0.31 1.63
N PHE A 35 15.15 0.77 1.28
CA PHE A 35 15.41 1.52 0.04
C PHE A 35 16.84 2.10 -0.04
N ARG A 36 17.50 2.30 1.10
CA ARG A 36 18.83 2.91 1.21
C ARG A 36 19.99 1.94 0.90
N ASP A 37 19.71 0.64 0.73
CA ASP A 37 20.74 -0.38 0.47
C ASP A 37 21.41 -0.23 -0.91
N SER A 38 20.79 0.50 -1.84
CA SER A 38 21.39 0.82 -3.14
C SER A 38 20.90 2.16 -3.70
N LYS A 39 21.71 2.82 -4.53
CA LYS A 39 21.29 4.02 -5.26
C LYS A 39 20.09 3.76 -6.17
N LEU A 40 19.99 2.55 -6.73
CA LEU A 40 18.87 2.15 -7.60
C LEU A 40 17.55 2.15 -6.82
N THR A 41 17.52 1.52 -5.66
CA THR A 41 16.32 1.46 -4.81
C THR A 41 15.96 2.82 -4.23
N MET A 42 16.94 3.68 -3.95
CA MET A 42 16.68 5.08 -3.58
C MET A 42 15.96 5.86 -4.68
N LEU A 43 16.37 5.67 -5.94
CA LEU A 43 15.71 6.32 -7.08
C LEU A 43 14.29 5.79 -7.32
N LEU A 44 14.04 4.52 -7.01
CA LEU A 44 12.74 3.89 -7.19
C LEU A 44 11.80 4.09 -5.99
N GLN A 45 12.27 4.67 -4.89
CA GLN A 45 11.49 4.82 -3.66
C GLN A 45 10.14 5.48 -3.92
N ASP A 46 10.14 6.63 -4.60
CA ASP A 46 8.92 7.36 -4.93
C ASP A 46 7.97 6.53 -5.80
N SER A 47 8.50 5.65 -6.66
CA SER A 47 7.65 4.75 -7.44
C SER A 47 6.94 3.72 -6.55
N PHE A 48 7.55 3.31 -5.45
CA PHE A 48 7.00 2.31 -4.54
C PHE A 48 6.12 2.89 -3.43
N GLU A 49 6.43 4.08 -2.94
CA GLU A 49 5.74 4.71 -1.81
C GLU A 49 4.62 5.69 -2.23
N ASP A 50 4.70 6.31 -3.41
CA ASP A 50 3.64 7.21 -3.88
C ASP A 50 2.39 6.43 -4.32
N ASP A 51 1.26 6.72 -3.68
CA ASP A 51 -0.06 6.16 -4.00
C ASP A 51 -0.52 6.50 -5.42
N LYS A 52 -0.02 7.60 -6.01
CA LYS A 52 -0.36 8.01 -7.38
C LYS A 52 0.52 7.34 -8.43
N SER A 53 1.64 6.75 -8.02
CA SER A 53 2.58 6.11 -8.93
C SER A 53 2.10 4.74 -9.38
N LYS A 54 2.34 4.44 -10.66
CA LYS A 54 2.06 3.14 -11.27
C LYS A 54 3.39 2.45 -11.56
N ILE A 55 3.55 1.22 -11.09
CA ILE A 55 4.70 0.40 -11.42
C ILE A 55 4.29 -0.71 -12.39
N LEU A 56 5.04 -0.82 -13.48
CA LEU A 56 5.07 -2.00 -14.34
C LEU A 56 6.40 -2.73 -14.12
N MET A 57 6.33 -4.02 -13.80
CA MET A 57 7.49 -4.89 -13.74
C MET A 57 7.45 -5.89 -14.89
N ILE A 58 8.50 -5.91 -15.71
CA ILE A 58 8.66 -6.86 -16.82
C ILE A 58 9.68 -7.91 -16.39
N LEU A 59 9.28 -9.18 -16.44
CA LEU A 59 10.12 -10.31 -16.07
C LEU A 59 10.66 -10.97 -17.34
N CYS A 60 11.95 -10.81 -17.57
CA CYS A 60 12.66 -11.48 -18.65
C CYS A 60 13.31 -12.74 -18.11
N ALA A 61 12.91 -13.91 -18.62
CA ALA A 61 13.47 -15.20 -18.21
C ALA A 61 13.84 -16.03 -19.44
N SER A 62 14.83 -16.92 -19.27
CA SER A 62 15.31 -17.79 -20.35
C SER A 62 14.44 -19.04 -20.49
N PRO A 63 14.08 -19.47 -21.70
CA PRO A 63 13.44 -20.76 -21.93
C PRO A 63 14.45 -21.94 -21.94
N ASP A 64 15.76 -21.68 -21.87
CA ASP A 64 16.78 -22.75 -21.90
C ASP A 64 16.70 -23.63 -20.63
N PRO A 65 16.52 -24.97 -20.77
CA PRO A 65 16.50 -25.90 -19.64
C PRO A 65 17.73 -25.81 -18.72
N LYS A 66 18.90 -25.43 -19.24
CA LYS A 66 20.12 -25.27 -18.44
C LYS A 66 20.03 -24.13 -17.43
N GLU A 67 19.21 -23.12 -17.73
CA GLU A 67 19.02 -21.93 -16.91
C GLU A 67 17.72 -21.98 -16.08
N MET A 68 17.06 -23.15 -16.04
CA MET A 68 15.75 -23.32 -15.42
C MET A 68 15.71 -22.83 -13.96
N HIS A 69 16.77 -23.05 -13.18
CA HIS A 69 16.86 -22.54 -11.81
C HIS A 69 16.71 -21.01 -11.76
N LYS A 70 17.40 -20.28 -12.63
CA LYS A 70 17.31 -18.81 -12.68
C LYS A 70 15.93 -18.36 -13.15
N THR A 71 15.35 -19.07 -14.12
CA THR A 71 13.99 -18.81 -14.59
C THR A 71 12.97 -18.95 -13.47
N ILE A 72 13.05 -20.02 -12.66
CA ILE A 72 12.20 -20.21 -11.49
C ILE A 72 12.38 -19.05 -10.50
N SER A 73 13.62 -18.68 -10.15
CA SER A 73 13.89 -17.58 -9.22
C SER A 73 13.37 -16.20 -9.70
N THR A 74 13.26 -16.00 -11.01
CA THR A 74 12.65 -14.79 -11.61
C THR A 74 11.13 -14.83 -11.52
N LEU A 75 10.51 -15.99 -11.75
CA LEU A 75 9.06 -16.16 -11.65
C LEU A 75 8.57 -16.08 -10.20
N GLU A 76 9.28 -16.66 -9.25
CA GLU A 76 9.00 -16.54 -7.81
C GLU A 76 9.03 -15.08 -7.35
N TYR A 77 10.04 -14.33 -7.84
CA TYR A 77 10.12 -12.90 -7.59
C TYR A 77 8.91 -12.15 -8.14
N GLY A 78 8.46 -12.49 -9.36
CA GLY A 78 7.23 -11.97 -9.94
C GLY A 78 5.98 -12.26 -9.12
N ALA A 79 5.86 -13.50 -8.61
CA ALA A 79 4.76 -13.90 -7.76
C ALA A 79 4.71 -13.07 -6.47
N LYS A 80 5.87 -12.81 -5.86
CA LYS A 80 5.98 -11.91 -4.69
C LYS A 80 5.64 -10.46 -5.04
N ALA A 81 6.15 -9.94 -6.15
CA ALA A 81 5.85 -8.58 -6.59
C ALA A 81 4.35 -8.35 -6.83
N LYS A 82 3.63 -9.37 -7.31
CA LYS A 82 2.17 -9.32 -7.50
C LYS A 82 1.39 -9.18 -6.19
N CYS A 83 1.96 -9.58 -5.06
CA CYS A 83 1.34 -9.43 -3.74
C CYS A 83 1.41 -7.99 -3.20
N ILE A 84 2.13 -7.08 -3.86
CA ILE A 84 2.15 -5.67 -3.48
C ILE A 84 0.78 -5.06 -3.81
N ILE A 85 -0.03 -4.85 -2.77
CA ILE A 85 -1.33 -4.21 -2.90
C ILE A 85 -1.12 -2.70 -2.90
N ARG A 86 -1.37 -2.07 -4.05
CA ARG A 86 -1.49 -0.60 -4.15
C ARG A 86 -2.93 -0.23 -3.88
N GLY A 87 -3.16 0.85 -3.13
CA GLY A 87 -4.50 1.39 -2.93
C GLY A 87 -5.24 1.57 -4.26
N PRO A 88 -6.58 1.46 -4.30
CA PRO A 88 -7.31 1.54 -5.54
C PRO A 88 -7.04 2.89 -6.22
N HIS A 89 -6.76 2.86 -7.53
CA HIS A 89 -6.87 4.02 -8.43
C HIS A 89 -8.35 4.41 -8.57
N THR A 90 -8.96 4.80 -7.46
CA THR A 90 -10.15 5.65 -7.46
C THR A 90 -9.67 7.06 -7.75
N PRO A 91 -10.30 7.81 -8.68
CA PRO A 91 -10.17 9.27 -8.65
C PRO A 91 -10.69 9.70 -7.28
N VAL A 92 -9.79 10.03 -6.37
CA VAL A 92 -10.08 10.47 -5.00
C VAL A 92 -11.03 9.50 -4.25
N LYS A 93 -10.47 8.46 -3.65
CA LYS A 93 -10.84 8.19 -2.27
C LYS A 93 -9.72 8.79 -1.44
N ASP A 94 -10.01 10.03 -1.05
CA ASP A 94 -9.27 10.84 -0.11
C ASP A 94 -8.72 9.94 1.02
N LYS A 95 -7.40 9.77 1.08
CA LYS A 95 -6.70 9.47 2.34
C LYS A 95 -6.70 10.77 3.17
N THR A 96 -7.89 11.25 3.51
CA THR A 96 -8.10 12.12 4.68
C THR A 96 -8.60 11.20 5.79
N GLU A 97 -7.71 10.35 6.30
CA GLU A 97 -8.02 9.48 7.43
C GLU A 97 -8.31 10.27 8.72
N ASP A 98 -8.02 11.57 8.76
CA ASP A 98 -8.35 12.43 9.92
C ASP A 98 -9.50 13.43 9.72
N SER A 99 -9.94 13.70 8.48
CA SER A 99 -10.98 14.72 8.22
C SER A 99 -12.32 14.13 7.77
N SER A 100 -12.29 13.07 6.95
CA SER A 100 -13.52 12.45 6.44
C SER A 100 -14.27 11.67 7.53
N SER A 101 -13.54 11.02 8.43
CA SER A 101 -14.06 10.28 9.58
C SER A 101 -14.76 11.22 10.59
N ALA A 102 -14.14 12.38 10.89
CA ALA A 102 -14.67 13.39 11.80
C ALA A 102 -15.97 14.02 11.29
N VAL A 103 -16.07 14.31 9.98
CA VAL A 103 -17.28 14.87 9.36
C VAL A 103 -18.44 13.87 9.37
N ILE A 104 -18.16 12.58 9.10
CA ILE A 104 -19.17 11.51 9.15
C ILE A 104 -19.65 11.28 10.59
N LEU A 105 -18.73 11.27 11.57
CA LEU A 105 -19.07 11.18 12.99
C LEU A 105 -19.91 12.38 13.45
N GLY A 106 -19.53 13.61 13.08
CA GLY A 106 -20.30 14.82 13.39
C GLY A 106 -21.71 14.79 12.82
N SER A 107 -21.88 14.29 11.59
CA SER A 107 -23.19 14.12 10.95
C SER A 107 -24.06 13.08 11.69
N ARG A 108 -23.46 11.98 12.16
CA ARG A 108 -24.17 10.97 12.96
C ARG A 108 -24.56 11.49 14.34
N ILE A 109 -23.70 12.27 14.99
CA ILE A 109 -23.97 12.90 16.30
C ILE A 109 -25.17 13.84 16.18
N ALA A 110 -25.17 14.75 15.18
CA ALA A 110 -26.28 15.69 14.97
C ALA A 110 -27.63 15.00 14.71
N ALA A 111 -27.62 13.89 13.95
CA ALA A 111 -28.83 13.10 13.71
C ALA A 111 -29.35 12.44 15.00
N MET A 112 -28.45 11.96 15.86
CA MET A 112 -28.81 11.40 17.17
C MET A 112 -29.39 12.47 18.10
N ASP A 113 -28.81 13.67 18.13
CA ASP A 113 -29.31 14.77 18.96
C ASP A 113 -30.73 15.19 18.56
N GLN A 114 -31.02 15.24 17.26
CA GLN A 114 -32.38 15.49 16.80
C GLN A 114 -33.37 14.39 17.23
N PHE A 115 -32.94 13.14 17.21
CA PHE A 115 -33.77 12.03 17.65
C PHE A 115 -34.05 12.08 19.15
N ILE A 116 -33.05 12.42 19.96
CA ILE A 116 -33.19 12.61 21.41
C ILE A 116 -34.17 13.74 21.71
N LEU A 117 -34.05 14.89 21.04
CA LEU A 117 -34.99 16.01 21.21
C LEU A 117 -36.42 15.62 20.86
N LYS A 118 -36.60 14.87 19.77
CA LYS A 118 -37.92 14.37 19.36
C LYS A 118 -38.52 13.45 20.42
N LEU A 119 -37.74 12.49 20.92
CA LEU A 119 -38.18 11.57 21.97
C LEU A 119 -38.52 12.30 23.27
N GLN A 120 -37.74 13.31 23.66
CA GLN A 120 -38.01 14.11 24.85
C GLN A 120 -39.30 14.92 24.72
N MET A 121 -39.58 15.49 23.53
CA MET A 121 -40.84 16.18 23.28
C MET A 121 -42.04 15.23 23.32
N GLU A 122 -41.92 14.04 22.73
CA GLU A 122 -42.99 13.04 22.73
C GLU A 122 -43.27 12.51 24.15
N ASN A 123 -42.23 12.28 24.95
CA ASN A 123 -42.39 11.87 26.35
C ASN A 123 -43.03 12.98 27.20
N LYS A 124 -42.63 14.24 27.00
CA LYS A 124 -43.24 15.39 27.70
C LYS A 124 -44.71 15.59 27.31
N GLN A 125 -45.07 15.29 26.08
CA GLN A 125 -46.45 15.33 25.62
C GLN A 125 -47.27 14.20 26.24
N ARG A 126 -46.74 12.97 26.27
CA ARG A 126 -47.37 11.82 26.95
C ARG A 126 -47.56 12.06 28.46
N GLU A 127 -46.60 12.68 29.14
CA GLU A 127 -46.74 13.02 30.57
C GLU A 127 -47.86 14.05 30.82
N LYS A 128 -48.07 15.00 29.90
CA LYS A 128 -49.18 15.95 30.00
C LYS A 128 -50.53 15.28 29.78
N GLU A 129 -50.62 14.41 28.78
CA GLU A 129 -51.83 13.63 28.46
C GLU A 129 -52.19 12.63 29.58
N CYS A 130 -51.21 12.20 30.37
CA CYS A 130 -51.43 11.31 31.52
C CYS A 130 -51.81 12.06 32.82
N ASN A 131 -51.61 13.39 32.85
CA ASN A 131 -51.87 14.24 34.02
C ASN A 131 -53.14 15.10 33.88
N GLU A 132 -53.87 14.99 32.77
CA GLU A 132 -55.25 15.49 32.57
C GLU A 132 -56.28 14.36 32.80
#